data_AF-A0A093LUA8-F1
#
_entry.id   AF-A0A093LUA8-F1
#
_cell.length_a   1.000
_cell.length_b   1.000
_cell.length_c   1.000
_cell.angle_alpha   90.00
_cell.angle_beta   90.00
_cell.angle_gamma   90.00
#
_symmetry.space_group_name_H-M   'P 1'
#
loop_
_entity.id
_entity.type
_entity.pdbx_description
1 polymer ?
#
loop_
_entity_poly.entity_id
_entity_poly.type
_entity_poly.pdbx_seq_one_letter_code
_entity_poly.pdbx_strand_id
1 'polypeptide(L)'
;LMQRTHGQEYAHSIRLDGDIILGGLFPVHAKGDRGVPCGELKKEKGIHRLEAMLYAIDQINKDPDLLANITLGVRILDTCSRDTYALEQSLTFVQALIEKDGSDVKCANGDPPIFTKPDKISGVIGAAASSVSIMVANILRLFK
;
A
#
# COMPACT_ATOMS: atom_id res chain seq x y z
N LEU A 1 -21.18 29.64 1.81
CA LEU A 1 -20.34 29.13 0.72
C LEU A 1 -19.42 28.06 1.28
N MET A 2 -19.76 26.77 1.12
CA MET A 2 -18.88 25.66 1.49
C MET A 2 -17.98 25.32 0.30
N GLN A 3 -16.69 25.64 0.38
CA GLN A 3 -15.69 25.13 -0.54
C GLN A 3 -15.47 23.65 -0.22
N ARG A 4 -15.95 22.79 -1.12
CA ARG A 4 -15.53 21.38 -1.18
C ARG A 4 -14.04 21.37 -1.49
N THR A 5 -13.22 21.01 -0.51
CA THR A 5 -11.84 20.59 -0.75
C THR A 5 -11.91 19.29 -1.56
N HIS A 6 -11.62 19.38 -2.85
CA HIS A 6 -11.37 18.21 -3.69
C HIS A 6 -10.05 17.58 -3.22
N GLY A 7 -10.11 16.79 -2.14
CA GLY A 7 -9.11 15.77 -1.88
C GLY A 7 -9.21 14.80 -3.06
N GLN A 8 -8.19 14.80 -3.91
CA GLN A 8 -8.14 13.92 -5.07
C GLN A 8 -7.87 12.50 -4.57
N GLU A 9 -8.94 11.82 -4.16
CA GLU A 9 -8.93 10.44 -3.69
C GLU A 9 -8.88 9.51 -4.91
N TYR A 10 -7.76 9.50 -5.63
CA TYR A 10 -7.44 8.32 -6.42
C TYR A 10 -6.91 7.29 -5.43
N ALA A 11 -7.76 6.35 -5.03
CA ALA A 11 -7.31 5.17 -4.31
C ALA A 11 -6.43 4.33 -5.26
N HIS A 12 -5.15 4.70 -5.42
CA HIS A 12 -4.12 3.94 -6.14
C HIS A 12 -3.67 2.70 -5.36
N SER A 13 -4.60 2.09 -4.62
CA SER A 13 -4.35 1.02 -3.70
C SER A 13 -5.45 -0.03 -3.77
N ILE A 14 -5.05 -1.30 -3.76
CA ILE A 14 -5.96 -2.43 -3.54
C ILE A 14 -5.76 -2.92 -2.13
N ARG A 15 -6.86 -3.19 -1.42
CA ARG A 15 -6.85 -3.73 -0.07
C ARG A 15 -7.77 -4.95 -0.02
N LEU A 16 -7.22 -6.07 0.44
CA LEU A 16 -7.95 -7.26 0.84
C LEU A 16 -7.56 -7.57 2.29
N ASP A 17 -8.54 -7.74 3.15
CA ASP A 17 -8.29 -8.10 4.54
C ASP A 17 -7.88 -9.59 4.65
N GLY A 18 -7.24 -9.93 5.76
CA GLY A 18 -6.78 -11.26 6.11
C GLY A 18 -6.04 -11.24 7.44
N ASP A 19 -5.74 -12.42 7.98
CA ASP A 19 -5.01 -12.56 9.24
C ASP A 19 -3.57 -12.04 9.13
N ILE A 20 -2.97 -12.18 7.94
CA ILE A 20 -1.64 -11.67 7.60
C ILE A 20 -1.75 -10.81 6.35
N ILE A 21 -1.35 -9.53 6.43
CA ILE A 21 -1.38 -8.62 5.29
C ILE A 21 0.00 -8.51 4.64
N LEU A 22 0.08 -8.77 3.34
CA LEU A 22 1.28 -8.55 2.52
C LEU A 22 1.18 -7.24 1.73
N GLY A 23 2.23 -6.44 1.76
CA GLY A 23 2.38 -5.25 0.93
C GLY A 23 2.79 -5.63 -0.49
N GLY A 24 2.25 -4.93 -1.50
CA GLY A 24 2.65 -5.10 -2.90
C GLY A 24 3.03 -3.77 -3.53
N LEU A 25 4.11 -3.73 -4.32
CA LEU A 25 4.53 -2.55 -5.08
C LEU A 25 4.72 -2.88 -6.56
N PHE A 26 3.82 -2.37 -7.40
CA PHE A 26 3.84 -2.63 -8.85
C PHE A 26 3.84 -1.32 -9.65
N PRO A 27 4.47 -1.29 -10.84
CA PRO A 27 4.40 -0.14 -11.74
C PRO A 27 3.15 -0.26 -12.62
N VAL A 28 1.97 -0.09 -12.01
CA VAL A 28 0.67 -0.17 -12.69
C VAL A 28 0.58 0.92 -13.74
N HIS A 29 1.03 2.14 -13.42
CA HIS A 29 1.17 3.23 -14.37
C HIS A 29 2.63 3.51 -14.77
N ALA A 30 2.79 4.09 -15.95
CA ALA A 30 4.02 4.74 -16.38
C ALA A 30 4.27 6.02 -15.58
N LYS A 31 5.46 6.59 -15.73
CA LYS A 31 5.77 7.91 -15.20
C LYS A 31 4.94 8.95 -15.96
N GLY A 32 4.21 9.79 -15.23
CA GLY A 32 3.47 10.91 -15.80
C GLY A 32 4.38 12.05 -16.28
N ASP A 33 3.83 12.90 -17.14
CA ASP A 33 4.47 14.14 -17.60
C ASP A 33 4.57 15.18 -16.47
N ARG A 34 5.19 16.33 -16.76
CA ARG A 34 5.47 17.38 -15.77
C ARG A 34 4.20 17.78 -14.99
N GLY A 35 4.25 17.56 -13.67
CA GLY A 35 3.15 17.89 -12.74
C GLY A 35 2.13 16.77 -12.55
N VAL A 36 2.12 15.75 -13.39
CA VAL A 36 1.21 14.60 -13.26
C VAL A 36 1.96 13.44 -12.58
N PRO A 37 1.43 12.86 -11.47
CA PRO A 37 2.13 11.82 -10.73
C PRO A 37 2.33 10.56 -11.59
N CYS A 38 1.28 10.12 -12.28
CA CYS A 38 1.20 8.85 -13.00
C CYS A 38 0.77 9.07 -14.46
N GLY A 39 1.29 8.25 -15.37
CA GLY A 39 0.96 8.29 -16.81
C GLY A 39 0.05 7.12 -17.21
N GLU A 40 0.22 6.64 -18.43
CA GLU A 40 -0.59 5.54 -18.99
C GLU A 40 -0.46 4.21 -18.24
N LEU A 41 -1.52 3.40 -18.28
CA LEU A 41 -1.54 2.05 -17.72
C LEU A 41 -0.58 1.11 -18.44
N LYS A 42 0.20 0.35 -17.66
CA LYS A 42 1.14 -0.67 -18.15
C LYS A 42 0.50 -2.04 -18.03
N LYS A 43 -0.06 -2.54 -19.14
CA LYS A 43 -0.74 -3.85 -19.21
C LYS A 43 0.16 -5.00 -18.72
N GLU A 44 1.28 -5.24 -19.41
CA GLU A 44 2.10 -6.42 -19.15
C GLU A 44 2.94 -6.32 -17.88
N LYS A 45 3.65 -5.20 -17.68
CA LYS A 45 4.61 -5.06 -16.57
C LYS A 45 3.99 -4.46 -15.30
N GLY A 46 2.75 -4.00 -15.37
CA GLY A 46 1.97 -3.45 -14.27
C GLY A 46 0.82 -4.38 -13.90
N ILE A 47 -0.25 -4.36 -14.72
CA ILE A 47 -1.49 -5.11 -14.45
C ILE A 47 -1.24 -6.62 -14.35
N HIS A 48 -0.54 -7.26 -15.30
CA HIS A 48 -0.34 -8.72 -15.21
C HIS A 48 0.45 -9.12 -13.96
N ARG A 49 1.38 -8.28 -13.48
CA ARG A 49 2.15 -8.57 -12.26
C ARG A 49 1.32 -8.38 -10.99
N LEU A 50 0.48 -7.36 -10.97
CA LEU A 50 -0.48 -7.14 -9.90
C LEU A 50 -1.47 -8.31 -9.82
N GLU A 51 -2.07 -8.68 -10.94
CA GLU A 51 -2.99 -9.82 -11.03
C GLU A 51 -2.30 -11.14 -10.69
N ALA A 52 -1.02 -11.32 -11.04
CA ALA A 52 -0.26 -12.50 -10.64
C ALA A 52 -0.08 -12.60 -9.12
N MET A 53 0.08 -11.48 -8.40
CA MET A 53 0.11 -11.48 -6.94
C MET A 53 -1.26 -11.84 -6.38
N LEU A 54 -2.34 -11.23 -6.88
CA LEU A 54 -3.70 -11.56 -6.45
C LEU A 54 -4.03 -13.03 -6.69
N TYR A 55 -3.69 -13.54 -7.88
CA TYR A 55 -3.83 -14.96 -8.21
C TYR A 55 -3.06 -15.85 -7.24
N ALA A 56 -1.80 -15.51 -6.91
CA ALA A 56 -1.01 -16.31 -5.98
C ALA A 56 -1.63 -16.33 -4.58
N ILE A 57 -2.14 -15.20 -4.08
CA ILE A 57 -2.86 -15.11 -2.81
C ILE A 57 -4.11 -15.99 -2.82
N ASP A 58 -4.86 -15.93 -3.92
CA ASP A 58 -6.03 -16.77 -4.15
C ASP A 58 -5.70 -18.27 -4.12
N GLN A 59 -4.58 -18.67 -4.72
CA GLN A 59 -4.14 -20.06 -4.70
C GLN A 59 -3.74 -20.49 -3.29
N ILE A 60 -2.96 -19.67 -2.58
CA ILE A 60 -2.52 -19.97 -1.21
C ILE A 60 -3.71 -20.12 -0.27
N ASN A 61 -4.67 -19.18 -0.31
CA ASN A 61 -5.84 -19.21 0.57
C ASN A 61 -6.80 -20.38 0.26
N LYS A 62 -6.70 -21.02 -0.91
CA LYS A 62 -7.49 -22.20 -1.30
C LYS A 62 -6.77 -23.52 -1.05
N ASP A 63 -5.47 -23.48 -0.74
CA ASP A 63 -4.65 -24.66 -0.52
C ASP A 63 -4.77 -25.11 0.95
N PRO A 64 -5.38 -26.26 1.26
CA PRO A 64 -5.52 -26.73 2.64
C PRO A 64 -4.19 -27.16 3.27
N ASP A 65 -3.16 -27.45 2.47
CA ASP A 65 -1.86 -27.92 2.94
C ASP A 65 -0.88 -26.76 3.22
N LEU A 66 -1.22 -25.53 2.83
CA LEU A 66 -0.41 -24.33 3.02
C LEU A 66 -1.17 -23.28 3.83
N LEU A 67 -0.63 -22.88 4.99
CA LEU A 67 -1.25 -21.89 5.90
C LEU A 67 -2.68 -22.27 6.35
N ALA A 68 -2.89 -23.54 6.72
CA ALA A 68 -4.18 -24.00 7.23
C ALA A 68 -4.72 -23.09 8.38
N ASN A 69 -5.96 -22.62 8.21
CA ASN A 69 -6.67 -21.69 9.12
C ASN A 69 -6.11 -20.26 9.20
N ILE A 70 -5.23 -19.85 8.29
CA ILE A 70 -4.70 -18.48 8.20
C ILE A 70 -4.97 -17.95 6.80
N THR A 71 -5.61 -16.79 6.72
CA THR A 71 -5.86 -16.10 5.45
C THR A 71 -4.82 -15.02 5.19
N LEU A 72 -4.28 -15.00 3.97
CA LEU A 72 -3.47 -13.90 3.47
C LEU A 72 -4.36 -12.81 2.87
N GLY A 73 -4.21 -11.60 3.39
CA GLY A 73 -4.69 -10.37 2.77
C GLY A 73 -3.57 -9.63 2.07
N VAL A 74 -3.92 -8.54 1.38
CA VAL A 74 -2.94 -7.71 0.68
C VAL A 74 -3.23 -6.23 0.80
N ARG A 75 -2.17 -5.43 0.71
CA ARG A 75 -2.24 -4.00 0.44
C ARG A 75 -1.28 -3.65 -0.69
N ILE A 76 -1.81 -3.46 -1.89
CA ILE A 76 -1.03 -3.22 -3.10
C ILE A 76 -1.06 -1.73 -3.42
N LEU A 77 0.09 -1.13 -3.71
CA LEU A 77 0.23 0.28 -4.08
C LEU A 77 0.91 0.41 -5.45
N ASP A 78 0.49 1.42 -6.21
CA ASP A 78 1.18 1.78 -7.45
C ASP A 78 2.45 2.58 -7.18
N THR A 79 3.51 2.25 -7.92
CA THR A 79 4.79 2.99 -7.89
C THR A 79 4.85 4.11 -8.93
N CYS A 80 3.91 4.13 -9.88
CA CYS A 80 3.86 5.04 -11.04
C CYS A 80 5.20 5.14 -11.78
N SER A 81 6.01 4.08 -11.72
CA SER A 81 7.38 4.03 -12.26
C SER A 81 8.25 5.23 -11.82
N ARG A 82 8.07 5.74 -10.59
CA ARG A 82 8.79 6.88 -10.02
C ARG A 82 9.27 6.57 -8.60
N ASP A 83 10.57 6.70 -8.38
CA ASP A 83 11.21 6.36 -7.11
C ASP A 83 10.63 7.17 -5.93
N THR A 84 10.50 8.49 -6.06
CA THR A 84 9.98 9.36 -4.99
C THR A 84 8.52 9.04 -4.64
N TYR A 85 7.71 8.76 -5.66
CA TYR A 85 6.30 8.40 -5.46
C TYR A 85 6.18 7.06 -4.75
N ALA A 86 6.93 6.06 -5.21
CA ALA A 86 6.96 4.75 -4.58
C ALA A 86 7.48 4.81 -3.13
N LEU A 87 8.41 5.71 -2.83
CA LEU A 87 8.89 5.95 -1.48
C LEU A 87 7.78 6.48 -0.57
N GLU A 88 7.06 7.51 -1.03
CA GLU A 88 5.91 8.09 -0.32
C GLU A 88 4.83 7.03 -0.07
N GLN A 89 4.53 6.19 -1.07
CA GLN A 89 3.59 5.07 -0.92
C GLN A 89 4.07 4.04 0.12
N SER A 90 5.35 3.70 0.09
CA SER A 90 5.93 2.69 1.00
C SER A 90 5.92 3.13 2.47
N LEU A 91 5.95 4.44 2.74
CA LEU A 91 5.77 4.96 4.10
C LEU A 91 4.39 4.58 4.69
N THR A 92 3.38 4.34 3.85
CA THR A 92 2.07 3.93 4.33
C THR A 92 2.05 2.49 4.87
N PHE A 93 3.06 1.67 4.58
CA PHE A 93 3.19 0.32 5.15
C PHE A 93 3.71 0.32 6.59
N VAL A 94 4.46 1.36 6.99
CA VAL A 94 5.03 1.46 8.33
C VAL A 94 4.18 2.28 9.30
N GLN A 95 3.08 2.88 8.82
CA GLN A 95 2.19 3.69 9.66
C GLN A 95 1.65 2.95 10.88
N ALA A 96 1.41 1.63 10.78
CA ALA A 96 0.95 0.81 11.89
C ALA A 96 2.02 0.65 13.00
N LEU A 97 3.29 0.86 12.67
CA LEU A 97 4.44 0.71 13.57
C LEU A 97 4.83 2.03 14.24
N ILE A 98 4.26 3.14 13.78
CA ILE A 98 4.46 4.46 14.39
C ILE A 98 3.38 4.62 15.46
N GLU A 99 3.78 4.57 16.73
CA GLU A 99 2.89 4.89 17.84
C GLU A 99 2.33 6.30 17.64
N LYS A 100 1.01 6.40 17.51
CA LYS A 100 0.32 7.67 17.56
C LYS A 100 -0.11 7.91 19.00
N ASP A 101 0.54 8.86 19.65
CA ASP A 101 0.04 9.38 20.93
C ASP A 101 -1.26 10.16 20.65
N GLY A 102 -2.39 9.53 20.96
CA GLY A 102 -3.72 10.08 20.78
C GLY A 102 -4.23 10.86 21.98
N SER A 103 -3.43 10.99 23.05
CA SER A 103 -3.86 11.58 24.32
C SER A 103 -4.27 13.06 24.21
N ASP A 104 -3.69 13.79 23.25
CA ASP A 104 -3.97 15.20 22.99
C ASP A 104 -5.04 15.45 21.92
N VAL A 105 -5.61 14.40 21.31
CA VAL A 105 -6.63 14.57 20.26
C VAL A 105 -8.02 14.60 20.87
N LYS A 106 -8.71 15.74 20.73
CA LYS A 106 -10.09 15.92 21.18
C LYS A 106 -10.97 16.35 20.02
N CYS A 107 -12.09 15.66 19.82
CA CYS A 107 -13.08 16.08 18.84
C CYS A 107 -13.81 17.34 19.33
N ALA A 108 -14.19 18.23 18.41
CA ALA A 108 -14.84 19.51 18.74
C ALA A 108 -16.17 19.36 19.49
N ASN A 109 -16.81 18.20 19.34
CA ASN A 109 -18.05 17.79 20.01
C ASN A 109 -17.82 17.08 21.36
N GLY A 110 -16.57 16.87 21.78
CA GLY A 110 -16.22 16.20 23.03
C GLY A 110 -16.24 14.67 22.98
N ASP A 111 -16.57 14.08 21.82
CA ASP A 111 -16.54 12.63 21.63
C ASP A 111 -15.09 12.10 21.61
N PRO A 112 -14.88 10.83 22.02
CA PRO A 112 -13.58 10.20 21.90
C PRO A 112 -13.16 10.09 20.41
N PRO A 113 -11.91 10.40 20.07
CA PRO A 113 -11.43 10.28 18.70
C PRO A 113 -11.45 8.82 18.21
N ILE A 114 -11.93 8.61 16.99
CA ILE A 114 -11.89 7.30 16.32
C ILE A 114 -10.56 7.19 15.58
N PHE A 115 -9.68 6.33 16.08
CA PHE A 115 -8.43 6.00 15.39
C PHE A 115 -8.60 4.71 14.58
N THR A 116 -8.62 4.83 13.25
CA THR A 116 -8.46 3.66 12.38
C THR A 116 -7.04 3.15 12.52
N LYS A 117 -6.86 1.95 13.08
CA LYS A 117 -5.54 1.30 13.12
C LYS A 117 -5.11 1.01 11.69
N PRO A 118 -3.92 1.46 11.26
CA PRO A 118 -3.41 1.12 9.94
C PRO A 118 -3.15 -0.38 9.86
N ASP A 119 -3.21 -0.93 8.63
CA ASP A 119 -2.90 -2.33 8.41
C ASP A 119 -1.44 -2.62 8.78
N LYS A 120 -1.23 -3.64 9.61
CA LYS A 120 0.11 -4.14 9.92
C LYS A 120 0.60 -4.99 8.76
N ILE A 121 1.59 -4.48 8.04
CA ILE A 121 2.18 -5.15 6.88
C ILE A 121 3.28 -6.09 7.36
N SER A 122 3.13 -7.41 7.12
CA SER A 122 4.09 -8.43 7.56
C SER A 122 5.30 -8.59 6.64
N GLY A 123 5.18 -8.16 5.39
CA GLY A 123 6.24 -8.22 4.39
C GLY A 123 5.82 -7.52 3.11
N VAL A 124 6.79 -7.16 2.25
CA VAL A 124 6.52 -6.42 1.01
C VAL A 124 7.08 -7.19 -0.19
N ILE A 125 6.23 -7.40 -1.20
CA ILE A 125 6.59 -7.99 -2.49
C ILE A 125 6.77 -6.87 -3.52
N GLY A 126 7.94 -6.84 -4.15
CA GLY A 126 8.35 -5.79 -5.09
C GLY A 126 9.54 -4.95 -4.57
N ALA A 127 9.82 -3.78 -5.14
CA ALA A 127 9.24 -3.22 -6.36
C ALA A 127 9.87 -3.81 -7.63
N ALA A 128 9.37 -3.40 -8.81
CA ALA A 128 9.82 -3.93 -10.10
C ALA A 128 11.13 -3.33 -10.63
N ALA A 129 11.46 -2.08 -10.28
CA ALA A 129 12.67 -1.40 -10.73
C ALA A 129 13.69 -1.33 -9.59
N SER A 130 14.96 -1.59 -9.89
CA SER A 130 16.01 -1.65 -8.87
C SER A 130 16.16 -0.36 -8.07
N SER A 131 16.06 0.81 -8.73
CA SER A 131 16.10 2.12 -8.05
C SER A 131 15.02 2.25 -6.99
N VAL A 132 13.79 1.86 -7.34
CA VAL A 132 12.64 1.85 -6.44
C VAL A 132 12.88 0.86 -5.29
N SER A 133 13.27 -0.38 -5.58
CA SER A 133 13.45 -1.42 -4.57
C SER A 133 14.55 -1.04 -3.56
N ILE A 134 15.65 -0.43 -4.01
CA ILE A 134 16.70 0.08 -3.12
C ILE A 134 16.16 1.17 -2.19
N MET A 135 15.44 2.15 -2.72
CA MET A 135 14.85 3.22 -1.90
C MET A 135 13.86 2.69 -0.87
N VAL A 136 12.97 1.78 -1.27
CA VAL A 136 11.97 1.19 -0.40
C VAL A 136 12.62 0.34 0.70
N ALA A 137 13.57 -0.53 0.34
CA ALA A 137 14.27 -1.36 1.31
C ALA A 137 15.03 -0.55 2.37
N ASN A 138 15.60 0.60 1.97
CA ASN A 138 16.31 1.49 2.89
C ASN A 138 15.41 2.12 3.96
N ILE A 139 14.12 2.32 3.67
CA ILE A 139 13.14 2.77 4.66
C ILE A 139 12.60 1.60 5.47
N LEU A 140 12.14 0.53 4.81
CA LEU A 140 11.48 -0.58 5.50
C LEU A 140 12.41 -1.26 6.53
N ARG A 141 13.72 -1.30 6.29
CA ARG A 141 14.68 -1.86 7.25
C ARG A 141 14.73 -1.13 8.60
N LEU A 142 14.23 0.11 8.66
CA LEU A 142 14.17 0.91 9.90
C LEU A 142 13.03 0.45 10.82
N PHE A 143 12.06 -0.29 10.29
CA PHE A 143 10.84 -0.72 10.96
C PHE A 143 10.70 -2.24 10.86
N LYS A 144 11.31 -2.97 11.81
CA LYS A 144 11.29 -4.44 11.85
C LYS A 144 10.16 -4.97 12.72
#